data_AF-A0A9D1WFI0-F1
#
_entry.id   AF-A0A9D1WFI0-F1
#
_cell.length_a   1.000
_cell.length_b   1.000
_cell.length_c   1.000
_cell.angle_alpha   90.00
_cell.angle_beta   90.00
_cell.angle_gamma   90.00
#
_symmetry.space_group_name_H-M   'P 1'
#
loop_
_entity.id
_entity.type
_entity.pdbx_description
1 polymer ?
#
loop_
_entity_poly.entity_id
_entity_poly.type
_entity_poly.pdbx_seq_one_letter_code
_entity_poly.pdbx_strand_id
1 'polypeptide(L)'
;MKKKKGRIFMIAILAVLVLVFVGYNVYRYPAMSRSLSDESLGQEEVNRLRDELAEQEDKQVLVAYFSYSGNTRTVAEALREETGGDLLEIQPETPYPEDYDECGEVALEERDSNARPAIANLPESIEEYDTILVGYPIWWHTAPMIIGTFLESYDLTGKDVYPFTQSASMDTEQFDNSIAFVRENAGDAMVYDGLFAEATDTEAIDGYLSENELV
;
A
#
# COMPACT_ATOMS: atom_id res chain seq x y z
N MET A 1 28.59 -45.10 -66.70
CA MET A 1 27.59 -45.06 -65.60
C MET A 1 28.13 -44.81 -64.18
N LYS A 2 29.42 -45.05 -63.86
CA LYS A 2 29.94 -44.94 -62.46
C LYS A 2 30.00 -43.52 -61.87
N LYS A 3 30.22 -42.46 -62.67
CA LYS A 3 30.33 -41.05 -62.18
C LYS A 3 29.04 -40.45 -61.59
N LYS A 4 27.85 -40.88 -62.04
CA LYS A 4 26.55 -40.36 -61.52
C LYS A 4 26.25 -40.89 -60.11
N LYS A 5 26.54 -42.16 -59.83
CA LYS A 5 26.32 -42.78 -58.51
C LYS A 5 27.17 -42.13 -57.41
N GLY A 6 28.42 -41.77 -57.72
CA GLY A 6 29.31 -41.07 -56.77
C GLY A 6 28.84 -39.65 -56.41
N ARG A 7 28.25 -38.90 -57.36
CA ARG A 7 27.69 -37.56 -57.09
C ARG A 7 26.44 -37.63 -56.21
N ILE A 8 25.57 -38.61 -56.44
CA ILE A 8 24.38 -38.83 -55.61
C ILE A 8 24.78 -39.17 -54.16
N PHE A 9 25.79 -40.03 -53.99
CA PHE A 9 26.31 -40.39 -52.68
C PHE A 9 26.93 -39.19 -51.94
N MET A 10 27.69 -38.35 -52.64
CA MET A 10 28.27 -37.13 -52.07
C MET A 10 27.19 -36.13 -51.62
N ILE A 11 26.13 -35.94 -52.42
CA ILE A 11 25.01 -35.06 -52.07
C ILE A 11 24.27 -35.59 -50.83
N ALA A 12 24.06 -36.91 -50.74
CA ALA A 12 23.44 -37.53 -49.58
C ALA A 12 24.25 -37.31 -48.30
N ILE A 13 25.58 -37.45 -48.35
CA ILE A 13 26.47 -37.17 -47.21
C ILE A 13 26.38 -35.70 -46.80
N LEU A 14 26.39 -34.78 -47.78
CA LEU A 14 26.31 -33.35 -47.50
C LEU A 14 24.98 -32.98 -46.84
N ALA A 15 23.88 -33.58 -47.29
CA ALA A 15 22.56 -33.39 -46.69
C ALA A 15 22.51 -33.88 -45.24
N VAL A 16 23.11 -35.04 -44.95
CA VAL A 16 23.22 -35.55 -43.57
C VAL A 16 24.07 -34.64 -42.70
N LEU A 17 25.20 -34.12 -43.21
CA LEU A 17 26.04 -33.18 -42.47
C LEU A 17 25.31 -31.87 -42.16
N VAL A 18 24.52 -31.35 -43.10
CA VAL A 18 23.67 -30.17 -42.88
C VAL A 18 22.61 -30.46 -41.82
N LEU A 19 21.95 -31.62 -41.88
CA LEU A 19 20.94 -32.00 -40.88
C LEU A 19 21.54 -32.17 -39.48
N VAL A 20 22.72 -32.76 -39.36
CA VAL A 20 23.43 -32.89 -38.08
C VAL A 20 23.86 -31.52 -37.57
N PHE A 21 24.36 -30.64 -38.44
CA PHE A 21 24.76 -29.28 -38.07
C PHE A 21 23.56 -28.44 -37.60
N VAL A 22 22.44 -28.48 -38.34
CA VAL A 22 21.20 -27.78 -37.97
C VAL A 22 20.64 -28.37 -36.67
N GLY A 23 20.54 -29.70 -36.56
CA GLY A 23 20.06 -30.37 -35.36
C GLY A 23 20.92 -30.07 -34.12
N TYR A 24 22.25 -30.04 -34.28
CA TYR A 24 23.17 -29.67 -33.22
C TYR A 24 23.00 -28.20 -32.77
N ASN A 25 22.82 -27.27 -33.71
CA ASN A 25 22.59 -25.87 -33.38
C ASN A 25 21.23 -25.67 -32.69
N VAL A 26 20.17 -26.37 -33.11
CA VAL A 26 18.86 -26.34 -32.43
C VAL A 26 18.93 -26.92 -31.02
N TYR A 27 19.65 -28.04 -30.83
CA TYR A 27 19.87 -28.64 -29.51
C TYR A 27 20.71 -27.76 -28.58
N ARG A 28 21.77 -27.13 -29.11
CA ARG A 28 22.72 -26.29 -28.36
C ARG A 28 22.16 -24.90 -28.05
N TYR A 29 21.30 -24.36 -28.92
CA TYR A 29 20.71 -23.02 -28.80
C TYR A 29 19.18 -23.07 -28.92
N PRO A 30 18.48 -23.73 -27.98
CA PRO A 30 17.02 -23.88 -28.05
C PRO A 30 16.29 -22.52 -28.03
N ALA A 31 16.86 -21.52 -27.35
CA ALA A 31 16.32 -20.17 -27.26
C ALA A 31 16.30 -19.42 -28.60
N MET A 32 17.19 -19.73 -29.55
CA MET A 32 17.25 -19.07 -30.86
C MET A 32 16.03 -19.38 -31.74
N SER A 33 15.32 -20.48 -31.45
CA SER A 33 14.12 -20.90 -32.19
C SER A 33 12.80 -20.45 -31.55
N ARG A 34 12.85 -19.84 -30.36
CA ARG A 34 11.67 -19.31 -29.69
C ARG A 34 11.46 -17.87 -30.13
N SER A 35 10.44 -17.65 -30.95
CA SER A 35 9.83 -16.33 -31.09
C SER A 35 9.05 -16.08 -29.81
N LEU A 36 9.54 -15.15 -28.98
CA LEU A 36 8.80 -14.58 -27.87
C LEU A 36 8.07 -13.34 -28.39
N SER A 37 6.80 -13.17 -28.05
CA SER A 37 6.11 -11.90 -28.25
C SER A 37 6.77 -10.87 -27.34
N ASP A 38 7.17 -9.74 -27.92
CA ASP A 38 7.62 -8.59 -27.16
C ASP A 38 6.39 -7.85 -26.65
N GLU A 39 6.09 -8.00 -25.35
CA GLU A 39 5.02 -7.24 -24.67
C GLU A 39 5.60 -6.01 -23.93
N SER A 40 6.83 -5.60 -24.24
CA SER A 40 7.37 -4.36 -23.68
C SER A 40 6.68 -3.15 -24.29
N LEU A 41 6.47 -2.13 -23.47
CA LEU A 41 5.87 -0.87 -23.89
C LEU A 41 6.73 -0.21 -24.97
N GLY A 42 6.09 0.26 -26.03
CA GLY A 42 6.77 1.04 -27.06
C GLY A 42 7.32 2.35 -26.49
N GLN A 43 8.40 2.88 -27.07
CA GLN A 43 9.04 4.11 -26.60
C GLN A 43 8.08 5.32 -26.52
N GLU A 44 7.09 5.37 -27.40
CA GLU A 44 6.07 6.42 -27.42
C GLU A 44 5.07 6.29 -26.26
N GLU A 45 4.72 5.05 -25.90
CA GLU A 45 3.85 4.73 -24.77
C GLU A 45 4.56 4.97 -23.44
N VAL A 46 5.85 4.63 -23.35
CA VAL A 46 6.71 4.99 -22.22
C VAL A 46 6.80 6.50 -22.04
N ASN A 47 6.94 7.26 -23.14
CA ASN A 47 7.03 8.72 -23.04
C ASN A 47 5.68 9.33 -22.63
N ARG A 48 4.56 8.81 -23.15
CA ARG A 48 3.21 9.25 -22.71
C ARG A 48 2.98 9.00 -21.23
N LEU A 49 3.30 7.81 -20.73
CA LEU A 49 3.18 7.50 -19.30
C LEU A 49 4.09 8.39 -18.44
N ARG A 50 5.30 8.71 -18.92
CA ARG A 50 6.17 9.67 -18.23
C ARG A 50 5.60 11.07 -18.19
N ASP A 51 5.04 11.55 -19.30
CA ASP A 51 4.43 12.86 -19.38
C ASP A 51 3.17 12.91 -18.50
N GLU A 52 2.35 11.84 -18.48
CA GLU A 52 1.19 11.70 -17.57
C GLU A 52 1.60 11.69 -16.09
N LEU A 53 2.65 10.95 -15.72
CA LEU A 53 3.19 10.93 -14.35
C LEU A 53 3.84 12.27 -13.96
N ALA A 54 4.42 12.99 -14.92
CA ALA A 54 5.02 14.30 -14.69
C ALA A 54 3.99 15.44 -14.64
N GLU A 55 2.79 15.22 -15.19
CA GLU A 55 1.64 16.12 -15.10
C GLU A 55 0.75 15.83 -13.88
N GLN A 56 0.94 14.71 -13.19
CA GLN A 56 0.31 14.45 -11.90
C GLN A 56 0.85 15.44 -10.86
N GLU A 57 -0.06 16.14 -10.17
CA GLU A 57 0.31 16.98 -9.03
C GLU A 57 0.86 16.10 -7.89
N ASP A 58 1.76 16.66 -7.06
CA ASP A 58 2.32 15.96 -5.90
C ASP A 58 1.18 15.38 -5.05
N LYS A 59 1.21 14.06 -4.78
CA LYS A 59 0.19 13.39 -3.97
C LYS A 59 0.00 14.13 -2.66
N GLN A 60 -1.20 14.69 -2.44
CA GLN A 60 -1.48 15.43 -1.22
C GLN A 60 -1.78 14.42 -0.11
N VAL A 61 -0.99 14.48 0.97
CA VAL A 61 -1.07 13.55 2.10
C VAL A 61 -1.76 14.23 3.28
N LEU A 62 -2.79 13.60 3.81
CA LEU A 62 -3.39 13.94 5.11
C LEU A 62 -2.98 12.91 6.16
N VAL A 63 -2.36 13.36 7.24
CA VAL A 63 -2.12 12.57 8.45
C VAL A 63 -3.21 12.89 9.47
N ALA A 64 -4.28 12.10 9.48
CA ALA A 64 -5.37 12.20 10.43
C ALA A 64 -5.11 11.25 11.62
N TYR A 65 -5.29 11.68 12.87
CA TYR A 65 -5.05 10.82 14.02
C TYR A 65 -5.93 11.11 15.23
N PHE A 66 -6.28 10.08 15.98
CA PHE A 66 -6.82 10.20 17.34
C PHE A 66 -5.75 9.82 18.37
N SER A 67 -5.64 10.58 19.46
CA SER A 67 -4.66 10.34 20.52
C SER A 67 -5.23 10.67 21.89
N TYR A 68 -5.23 9.68 22.80
CA TYR A 68 -5.66 9.88 24.17
C TYR A 68 -4.51 10.36 25.07
N SER A 69 -3.39 9.63 25.11
CA SER A 69 -2.24 9.93 25.98
C SER A 69 -1.10 10.68 25.28
N GLY A 70 -1.26 11.06 24.01
CA GLY A 70 -0.23 11.76 23.23
C GLY A 70 0.69 10.87 22.41
N ASN A 71 0.69 9.56 22.62
CA ASN A 71 1.67 8.68 21.97
C ASN A 71 1.44 8.56 20.44
N THR A 72 0.18 8.44 20.00
CA THR A 72 -0.17 8.43 18.56
C THR A 72 0.14 9.76 17.90
N ARG A 73 -0.01 10.87 18.63
CA ARG A 73 0.35 12.21 18.13
C ARG A 73 1.81 12.27 17.71
N THR A 74 2.72 11.71 18.52
CA THR A 74 4.15 11.74 18.20
C THR A 74 4.48 10.98 16.92
N VAL A 75 3.79 9.86 16.65
CA VAL A 75 3.96 9.11 15.39
C VAL A 75 3.38 9.90 14.20
N ALA A 76 2.21 10.51 14.39
CA ALA A 76 1.58 11.35 13.37
C ALA A 76 2.44 12.57 13.00
N GLU A 77 3.08 13.21 13.99
CA GLU A 77 4.01 14.31 13.77
C GLU A 77 5.23 13.88 12.96
N ALA A 78 5.80 12.70 13.24
CA ALA A 78 6.92 12.14 12.48
C ALA A 78 6.51 11.82 11.02
N LEU A 79 5.37 11.15 10.82
CA LEU A 79 4.86 10.85 9.48
C LEU A 79 4.61 12.12 8.66
N ARG A 80 4.06 13.17 9.29
CA ARG A 80 3.88 14.48 8.68
C ARG A 80 5.20 15.13 8.29
N GLU A 81 6.23 15.02 9.12
CA GLU A 81 7.56 15.57 8.83
C GLU A 81 8.23 14.89 7.63
N GLU A 82 8.12 13.57 7.52
CA GLU A 82 8.70 12.82 6.40
C GLU A 82 7.90 13.00 5.10
N THR A 83 6.57 12.96 5.16
CA THR A 83 5.71 13.06 3.96
C THR A 83 5.49 14.50 3.49
N GLY A 84 5.72 15.50 4.35
CA GLY A 84 5.34 16.89 4.08
C GLY A 84 3.83 17.14 4.07
N GLY A 85 3.02 16.16 4.48
CA GLY A 85 1.57 16.24 4.49
C GLY A 85 0.99 17.17 5.56
N ASP A 86 -0.33 17.35 5.52
CA ASP A 86 -1.08 18.07 6.53
C ASP A 86 -1.42 17.19 7.72
N LEU A 87 -1.61 17.81 8.89
CA LEU A 87 -1.90 17.10 10.14
C LEU A 87 -3.28 17.47 10.67
N LEU A 88 -4.11 16.47 10.91
CA LEU A 88 -5.43 16.62 11.51
C LEU A 88 -5.54 15.76 12.77
N GLU A 89 -5.66 16.40 13.93
CA GLU A 89 -6.08 15.70 15.14
C GLU A 89 -7.60 15.50 15.12
N ILE A 90 -8.06 14.27 15.26
CA ILE A 90 -9.47 13.91 15.40
C ILE A 90 -9.86 14.17 16.86
N GLN A 91 -10.67 15.21 17.10
CA GLN A 91 -11.07 15.58 18.45
C GLN A 91 -12.52 15.18 18.71
N PRO A 92 -12.81 14.34 19.72
CA PRO A 92 -14.18 14.00 20.07
C PRO A 92 -14.96 15.25 20.50
N GLU A 93 -16.24 15.35 20.09
CA GLU A 93 -17.13 16.42 20.56
C GLU A 93 -17.35 16.35 22.07
N THR A 94 -17.47 15.13 22.60
CA THR A 94 -17.46 14.86 24.04
C THR A 94 -16.12 14.23 24.42
N PRO A 95 -15.23 14.94 25.14
CA PRO A 95 -13.94 14.39 25.54
C PRO A 95 -14.08 13.09 26.33
N TYR A 96 -13.23 12.11 26.05
CA TYR A 96 -13.14 10.91 26.87
C TYR A 96 -12.71 11.26 28.31
N PRO A 97 -13.18 10.52 29.33
CA PRO A 97 -12.74 10.71 30.71
C PRO A 97 -11.20 10.70 30.82
N GLU A 98 -10.64 11.51 31.74
CA GLU A 98 -9.20 11.52 32.01
C GLU A 98 -8.76 10.31 32.87
N ASP A 99 -9.68 9.74 33.64
CA ASP A 99 -9.42 8.51 34.38
C ASP A 99 -9.37 7.32 33.41
N TYR A 100 -8.31 6.52 33.53
CA TYR A 100 -8.03 5.44 32.59
C TYR A 100 -9.09 4.34 32.63
N ASP A 101 -9.60 4.00 33.81
CA ASP A 101 -10.58 2.93 33.97
C ASP A 101 -11.94 3.40 33.44
N GLU A 102 -12.35 4.63 33.76
CA GLU A 102 -13.59 5.22 33.22
C GLU A 102 -13.53 5.39 31.69
N CYS A 103 -12.40 5.83 31.14
CA CYS A 103 -12.18 5.90 29.70
C CYS A 103 -12.27 4.52 29.04
N GLY A 104 -11.68 3.51 29.68
CA GLY A 104 -11.79 2.12 29.27
C GLY A 104 -13.23 1.63 29.21
N GLU A 105 -14.06 1.93 30.22
CA GLU A 105 -15.47 1.55 30.23
C GLU A 105 -16.27 2.22 29.10
N VAL A 106 -16.05 3.51 28.85
CA VAL A 106 -16.70 4.23 27.73
C VAL A 106 -16.29 3.61 26.39
N ALA A 107 -14.99 3.41 26.17
CA ALA A 107 -14.49 2.80 24.93
C ALA A 107 -15.01 1.37 24.71
N LEU A 108 -15.23 0.61 25.80
CA LEU A 108 -15.81 -0.73 25.74
C LEU A 108 -17.27 -0.68 25.30
N GLU A 109 -18.06 0.20 25.91
CA GLU A 109 -19.47 0.38 25.59
C GLU A 109 -19.64 0.85 24.14
N GLU A 110 -18.83 1.79 23.68
CA GLU A 110 -18.82 2.25 22.30
C GLU A 110 -18.53 1.10 21.32
N ARG A 111 -17.49 0.29 21.59
CA ARG A 111 -17.16 -0.87 20.75
C ARG A 111 -18.31 -1.86 20.72
N ASP A 112 -18.83 -2.25 21.88
CA ASP A 112 -19.87 -3.29 22.01
C ASP A 112 -21.20 -2.85 21.38
N SER A 113 -21.47 -1.55 21.34
CA SER A 113 -22.65 -0.96 20.69
C SER A 113 -22.41 -0.55 19.24
N ASN A 114 -21.18 -0.69 18.72
CA ASN A 114 -20.74 -0.15 17.43
C ASN A 114 -21.11 1.34 17.26
N ALA A 115 -20.81 2.13 18.30
CA ALA A 115 -21.12 3.55 18.34
C ALA A 115 -20.35 4.34 17.25
N ARG A 116 -20.80 5.56 16.99
CA ARG A 116 -20.10 6.56 16.16
C ARG A 116 -19.98 7.86 16.95
N PRO A 117 -18.98 7.97 17.85
CA PRO A 117 -18.76 9.18 18.65
C PRO A 117 -18.58 10.39 17.72
N ALA A 118 -19.27 11.50 18.02
CA ALA A 118 -19.21 12.72 17.21
C ALA A 118 -17.83 13.38 17.30
N ILE A 119 -17.40 14.03 16.21
CA ILE A 119 -16.10 14.70 16.08
C ILE A 119 -16.34 16.21 16.01
N ALA A 120 -15.59 16.98 16.79
CA ALA A 120 -15.78 18.42 16.97
C ALA A 120 -15.24 19.28 15.80
N ASN A 121 -14.25 18.76 15.07
CA ASN A 121 -13.34 19.57 14.27
C ASN A 121 -13.06 19.00 12.88
N LEU A 122 -14.04 18.30 12.29
CA LEU A 122 -13.91 17.82 10.91
C LEU A 122 -13.85 19.01 9.93
N PRO A 123 -12.86 19.03 9.02
CA PRO A 123 -12.89 19.90 7.84
C PRO A 123 -14.18 19.72 7.03
N GLU A 124 -14.59 20.76 6.30
CA GLU A 124 -15.75 20.66 5.39
C GLU A 124 -15.52 19.68 4.24
N SER A 125 -14.26 19.49 3.84
CA SER A 125 -13.84 18.58 2.77
C SER A 125 -12.41 18.08 3.02
N ILE A 126 -12.11 16.92 2.46
CA ILE A 126 -10.77 16.34 2.33
C ILE A 126 -10.52 15.85 0.89
N GLU A 127 -11.29 16.37 -0.06
CA GLU A 127 -11.27 15.94 -1.47
C GLU A 127 -9.89 16.10 -2.10
N GLU A 128 -9.14 17.13 -1.71
CA GLU A 128 -7.81 17.45 -2.20
C GLU A 128 -6.74 16.40 -1.86
N TYR A 129 -6.97 15.56 -0.85
CA TYR A 129 -5.99 14.55 -0.42
C TYR A 129 -6.19 13.22 -1.14
N ASP A 130 -5.18 12.76 -1.87
CA ASP A 130 -5.19 11.43 -2.48
C ASP A 130 -4.88 10.33 -1.47
N THR A 131 -4.04 10.67 -0.48
CA THR A 131 -3.53 9.74 0.52
C THR A 131 -3.94 10.18 1.92
N ILE A 132 -4.47 9.23 2.70
CA ILE A 132 -4.85 9.43 4.10
C ILE A 132 -4.11 8.44 4.98
N LEU A 133 -3.18 8.94 5.80
CA LEU A 133 -2.60 8.20 6.92
C LEU A 133 -3.53 8.36 8.12
N VAL A 134 -4.11 7.27 8.64
CA VAL A 134 -5.08 7.30 9.75
C VAL A 134 -4.55 6.64 11.01
N GLY A 135 -4.32 7.43 12.05
CA GLY A 135 -3.63 7.04 13.27
C GLY A 135 -4.53 6.83 14.48
N TYR A 136 -4.30 5.78 15.25
CA TYR A 136 -5.04 5.54 16.50
C TYR A 136 -4.29 4.64 17.48
N PRO A 137 -4.56 4.73 18.80
CA PRO A 137 -4.20 3.67 19.73
C PRO A 137 -5.06 2.41 19.48
N ILE A 138 -4.62 1.23 19.93
CA ILE A 138 -5.50 0.06 20.00
C ILE A 138 -6.30 0.11 21.30
N TRP A 139 -7.63 0.13 21.19
CA TRP A 139 -8.55 0.02 22.32
C TRP A 139 -9.39 -1.22 22.17
N TRP A 140 -9.45 -2.02 23.24
CA TRP A 140 -10.29 -3.22 23.28
C TRP A 140 -10.11 -4.14 22.06
N HIS A 141 -8.86 -4.30 21.63
CA HIS A 141 -8.40 -5.15 20.51
C HIS A 141 -8.75 -4.66 19.10
N THR A 142 -9.12 -3.39 18.93
CA THR A 142 -9.39 -2.79 17.61
C THR A 142 -9.15 -1.27 17.62
N ALA A 143 -9.45 -0.58 16.51
CA ALA A 143 -9.41 0.87 16.44
C ALA A 143 -10.57 1.48 17.26
N PRO A 144 -10.37 2.63 17.93
CA PRO A 144 -11.43 3.36 18.62
C PRO A 144 -12.57 3.73 17.66
N MET A 145 -13.82 3.69 18.13
CA MET A 145 -15.00 3.88 17.27
C MET A 145 -15.05 5.25 16.58
N ILE A 146 -14.42 6.26 17.16
CA ILE A 146 -14.27 7.59 16.54
C ILE A 146 -13.52 7.56 15.20
N ILE A 147 -12.66 6.57 14.97
CA ILE A 147 -12.00 6.35 13.66
C ILE A 147 -13.04 5.93 12.62
N GLY A 148 -13.99 5.09 13.01
CA GLY A 148 -15.14 4.75 12.14
C GLY A 148 -15.93 5.99 11.78
N THR A 149 -16.24 6.86 12.76
CA THR A 149 -16.91 8.14 12.49
C THR A 149 -16.13 8.99 11.48
N PHE A 150 -14.81 9.13 11.64
CA PHE A 150 -13.98 9.92 10.73
C PHE A 150 -14.04 9.37 9.30
N LEU A 151 -13.84 8.06 9.12
CA LEU A 151 -13.82 7.42 7.80
C LEU A 151 -15.18 7.49 7.10
N GLU A 152 -16.27 7.28 7.85
CA GLU A 152 -17.64 7.35 7.32
C GLU A 152 -18.13 8.78 7.04
N SER A 153 -17.39 9.80 7.52
CA SER A 153 -17.77 11.21 7.31
C SER A 153 -17.44 11.73 5.90
N TYR A 154 -16.65 10.98 5.12
CA TYR A 154 -16.17 11.42 3.81
C TYR A 154 -16.39 10.37 2.72
N ASP A 155 -16.49 10.81 1.47
CA ASP A 155 -16.37 9.93 0.32
C ASP A 155 -14.88 9.67 0.04
N LEU A 156 -14.45 8.43 0.29
CA LEU A 156 -13.08 8.00 0.13
C LEU A 156 -12.82 7.25 -1.18
N THR A 157 -13.78 7.31 -2.13
CA THR A 157 -13.64 6.65 -3.44
C THR A 157 -12.39 7.14 -4.15
N GLY A 158 -11.51 6.19 -4.51
CA GLY A 158 -10.26 6.49 -5.20
C GLY A 158 -9.14 7.07 -4.32
N LYS A 159 -9.34 7.14 -3.00
CA LYS A 159 -8.30 7.53 -2.04
C LYS A 159 -7.55 6.30 -1.51
N ASP A 160 -6.27 6.48 -1.24
CA ASP A 160 -5.42 5.48 -0.59
C ASP A 160 -5.42 5.73 0.93
N VAL A 161 -5.78 4.72 1.72
CA VAL A 161 -5.84 4.80 3.19
C VAL A 161 -4.80 3.89 3.81
N TYR A 162 -3.96 4.47 4.66
CA TYR A 162 -2.84 3.81 5.34
C TYR A 162 -3.04 3.91 6.86
N PRO A 163 -3.57 2.87 7.51
CA PRO A 163 -3.75 2.91 8.94
C PRO A 163 -2.41 2.84 9.66
N PHE A 164 -2.29 3.51 10.80
CA PHE A 164 -1.14 3.33 11.69
C PHE A 164 -1.55 3.30 13.15
N THR A 165 -0.81 2.53 13.93
CA THR A 165 -1.01 2.41 15.36
C THR A 165 0.33 2.28 16.06
N GLN A 166 0.29 2.38 17.37
CA GLN A 166 1.46 2.36 18.20
C GLN A 166 1.14 1.74 19.56
N SER A 167 2.11 1.01 20.11
CA SER A 167 2.07 0.43 21.45
C SER A 167 3.49 0.01 21.83
N ALA A 168 3.76 -0.11 23.13
CA ALA A 168 5.04 -0.65 23.63
C ALA A 168 5.27 -2.14 23.26
N SER A 169 4.20 -2.84 22.87
CA SER A 169 4.30 -4.20 22.36
C SER A 169 3.25 -4.45 21.29
N MET A 170 3.67 -5.09 20.21
CA MET A 170 2.77 -5.56 19.15
C MET A 170 2.03 -6.82 19.61
N ASP A 171 0.70 -6.75 19.58
CA ASP A 171 -0.16 -7.93 19.51
C ASP A 171 -0.73 -8.00 18.09
N THR A 172 -0.27 -8.98 17.31
CA THR A 172 -0.62 -9.11 15.89
C THR A 172 -2.11 -9.30 15.67
N GLU A 173 -2.81 -10.03 16.55
CA GLU A 173 -4.25 -10.25 16.39
C GLU A 173 -5.02 -8.94 16.57
N GLN A 174 -4.65 -8.15 17.59
CA GLN A 174 -5.28 -6.86 17.84
C GLN A 174 -4.97 -5.85 16.74
N PHE A 175 -3.73 -5.88 16.23
CA PHE A 175 -3.32 -5.08 15.09
C PHE A 175 -4.16 -5.42 13.86
N ASP A 176 -4.19 -6.70 13.45
CA ASP A 176 -4.96 -7.17 12.29
C ASP A 176 -6.45 -6.84 12.41
N ASN A 177 -7.04 -7.02 13.60
CA ASN A 177 -8.43 -6.65 13.89
C ASN A 177 -8.68 -5.15 13.73
N SER A 178 -7.72 -4.30 14.12
CA SER A 178 -7.83 -2.86 13.94
C SER A 178 -7.73 -2.43 12.47
N ILE A 179 -6.87 -3.08 11.68
CA ILE A 179 -6.78 -2.84 10.23
C ILE A 179 -8.06 -3.31 9.52
N ALA A 180 -8.61 -4.46 9.94
CA ALA A 180 -9.89 -4.95 9.42
C ALA A 180 -11.04 -3.98 9.71
N PHE A 181 -11.06 -3.38 10.90
CA PHE A 181 -12.03 -2.34 11.22
C PHE A 181 -11.90 -1.13 10.29
N VAL A 182 -10.68 -0.63 10.02
CA VAL A 182 -10.51 0.46 9.05
C VAL A 182 -10.99 0.07 7.66
N ARG A 183 -10.67 -1.15 7.20
CA ARG A 183 -11.16 -1.69 5.91
C ARG A 183 -12.69 -1.72 5.82
N GLU A 184 -13.38 -2.04 6.92
CA GLU A 184 -14.83 -2.08 6.96
C GLU A 184 -15.47 -0.69 6.91
N ASN A 185 -14.82 0.33 7.48
CA ASN A 185 -15.39 1.67 7.63
C ASN A 185 -14.92 2.67 6.56
N ALA A 186 -13.87 2.35 5.79
CA ALA A 186 -13.30 3.23 4.77
C ALA A 186 -14.05 3.21 3.42
N GLY A 187 -15.23 2.58 3.34
CA GLY A 187 -16.05 2.55 2.13
C GLY A 187 -15.32 1.94 0.93
N ASP A 188 -15.27 2.69 -0.19
CA ASP A 188 -14.64 2.28 -1.44
C ASP A 188 -13.16 2.71 -1.56
N ALA A 189 -12.52 3.11 -0.44
CA ALA A 189 -11.10 3.42 -0.41
C ALA A 189 -10.22 2.18 -0.66
N MET A 190 -9.01 2.40 -1.18
CA MET A 190 -7.98 1.37 -1.18
C MET A 190 -7.26 1.39 0.16
N VAL A 191 -7.50 0.39 1.01
CA VAL A 191 -6.88 0.32 2.35
C VAL A 191 -5.69 -0.63 2.35
N TYR A 192 -4.51 -0.07 2.58
CA TYR A 192 -3.23 -0.79 2.58
C TYR A 192 -2.98 -1.48 3.91
N ASP A 193 -1.89 -2.25 3.98
CA ASP A 193 -1.41 -2.78 5.25
C ASP A 193 -0.94 -1.62 6.13
N GLY A 194 -1.21 -1.73 7.44
CA GLY A 194 -0.93 -0.63 8.35
C GLY A 194 0.51 -0.60 8.85
N LEU A 195 0.90 0.52 9.45
CA LEU A 195 2.14 0.69 10.19
C LEU A 195 1.92 0.44 11.68
N PHE A 196 2.79 -0.35 12.29
CA PHE A 196 2.98 -0.36 13.74
C PHE A 196 4.36 0.18 14.05
N ALA A 197 4.45 1.36 14.66
CA ALA A 197 5.72 1.96 15.01
C ALA A 197 5.59 2.85 16.24
N GLU A 198 6.67 2.89 17.03
CA GLU A 198 6.91 4.00 17.95
C GLU A 198 7.51 5.16 17.17
N ALA A 199 7.29 6.40 17.62
CA ALA A 199 7.81 7.57 16.92
C ALA A 199 9.35 7.63 16.86
N THR A 200 10.02 6.91 17.78
CA THR A 200 11.49 6.79 17.79
C THR A 200 12.02 5.72 16.85
N ASP A 201 11.16 4.87 16.28
CA ASP A 201 11.54 3.84 15.33
C ASP A 201 11.54 4.40 13.90
N THR A 202 12.49 5.28 13.63
CA THR A 202 12.59 5.96 12.33
C THR A 202 12.88 4.98 11.19
N GLU A 203 13.60 3.88 11.45
CA GLU A 203 13.86 2.86 10.42
C GLU A 203 12.56 2.18 9.97
N ALA A 204 11.65 1.86 10.89
CA ALA A 204 10.34 1.32 10.55
C ALA A 204 9.48 2.33 9.78
N ILE A 205 9.48 3.60 10.19
CA ILE A 205 8.73 4.67 9.50
C ILE A 205 9.27 4.89 8.08
N ASP A 206 10.58 5.11 7.93
CA ASP A 206 11.22 5.38 6.64
C ASP A 206 11.04 4.19 5.67
N GLY A 207 11.21 2.98 6.19
CA GLY A 207 11.00 1.74 5.45
C GLY A 207 9.57 1.63 4.93
N TYR A 208 8.59 1.84 5.82
CA TYR A 208 7.18 1.79 5.47
C TYR A 208 6.79 2.85 4.42
N LEU A 209 7.26 4.09 4.59
CA LEU A 209 6.96 5.16 3.64
C LEU A 209 7.59 4.87 2.27
N SER A 210 8.83 4.38 2.24
CA SER A 210 9.52 4.03 1.00
C SER A 210 8.87 2.84 0.28
N GLU A 211 8.48 1.80 1.01
CA GLU A 211 7.83 0.59 0.46
C GLU A 211 6.46 0.90 -0.15
N ASN A 212 5.77 1.92 0.37
CA ASN A 212 4.47 2.36 -0.12
C ASN A 212 4.55 3.57 -1.08
N GLU A 213 5.76 3.97 -1.51
CA GLU A 213 5.98 5.09 -2.43
C GLU A 213 5.33 6.40 -1.94
N LEU A 214 5.41 6.64 -0.63
CA LEU A 214 4.90 7.85 0.04
C LEU A 214 5.97 8.94 0.17
N VAL A 215 7.25 8.59 0.00
CA VAL A 215 8.43 9.48 0.00
C VAL A 215 9.52 8.98 -0.95
#